data_AF-A0A060YZ19-F1
#
_entry.id   AF-A0A060YZ19-F1
#
_cell.length_a   1.000
_cell.length_b   1.000
_cell.length_c   1.000
_cell.angle_alpha   90.00
_cell.angle_beta   90.00
_cell.angle_gamma   90.00
#
_symmetry.space_group_name_H-M   'P 1'
#
loop_
_entity.id
_entity.type
_entity.pdbx_description
1 polymer ?
#
loop_
_entity_poly.entity_id
_entity_poly.type
_entity_poly.pdbx_seq_one_letter_code
_entity_poly.pdbx_strand_id
1 'polypeptide(L)'
;MAGSIGGFNAHAANIVAAIYIACGQDPAQTVGSSNCITLMEQVGPEGEDLYISCTMPSIELGTVGGGTNLAPQQSCLQMLGVQGASLTGPGDNARQLASVVCATVLAGELSLMSALAAGHLVQSHMTHNRSEANVPQIAQSHSEEAA
;
A
#
# COMPACT_ATOMS: atom_id res chain seq x y z
N MET A 1 8.86 -22.78 2.06
CA MET A 1 7.97 -21.80 1.40
C MET A 1 6.57 -21.93 1.97
N ALA A 2 5.77 -20.85 1.98
CA ALA A 2 4.49 -20.76 2.69
C ALA A 2 3.26 -21.41 1.99
N GLY A 3 3.42 -21.92 0.76
CA GLY A 3 2.28 -22.49 0.00
C GLY A 3 1.28 -21.44 -0.49
N SER A 4 1.75 -20.21 -0.80
CA SER A 4 0.92 -19.08 -1.22
C SER A 4 0.40 -19.25 -2.66
N ILE A 5 -0.84 -18.85 -2.88
CA ILE A 5 -1.46 -18.64 -4.20
C ILE A 5 -1.93 -17.19 -4.25
N GLY A 6 -1.40 -16.40 -5.18
CA GLY A 6 -1.75 -14.98 -5.35
C GLY A 6 -1.05 -14.01 -4.40
N GLY A 7 -0.49 -14.47 -3.28
CA GLY A 7 0.27 -13.64 -2.33
C GLY A 7 1.78 -13.67 -2.59
N PHE A 8 2.23 -13.14 -3.73
CA PHE A 8 3.66 -13.03 -4.11
C PHE A 8 4.13 -11.57 -3.99
N ASN A 9 3.79 -10.93 -2.88
CA ASN A 9 4.04 -9.52 -2.57
C ASN A 9 4.39 -9.37 -1.08
N ALA A 10 4.86 -8.19 -0.67
CA ALA A 10 5.18 -7.90 0.72
C ALA A 10 3.94 -7.51 1.53
N HIS A 11 3.18 -6.51 1.08
CA HIS A 11 2.03 -5.96 1.82
C HIS A 11 0.96 -5.29 0.94
N ALA A 12 0.69 -5.80 -0.26
CA ALA A 12 -0.34 -5.22 -1.15
C ALA A 12 -1.70 -5.04 -0.44
N ALA A 13 -2.07 -5.98 0.44
CA ALA A 13 -3.31 -5.92 1.24
C ALA A 13 -3.43 -4.66 2.12
N ASN A 14 -2.33 -4.15 2.67
CA ASN A 14 -2.36 -2.92 3.49
C ASN A 14 -2.84 -1.73 2.65
N ILE A 15 -2.27 -1.58 1.45
CA ILE A 15 -2.58 -0.47 0.55
C ILE A 15 -4.00 -0.59 0.00
N VAL A 16 -4.37 -1.80 -0.45
CA VAL A 16 -5.72 -2.08 -0.96
C VAL A 16 -6.76 -1.75 0.11
N ALA A 17 -6.62 -2.28 1.33
CA ALA A 17 -7.57 -2.03 2.41
C ALA A 17 -7.69 -0.54 2.75
N ALA A 18 -6.57 0.18 2.84
CA ALA A 18 -6.55 1.60 3.15
C ALA A 18 -7.32 2.43 2.09
N ILE A 19 -7.04 2.20 0.81
CA ILE A 19 -7.74 2.89 -0.28
C ILE A 19 -9.22 2.49 -0.31
N TYR A 20 -9.53 1.21 -0.07
CA TYR A 20 -10.90 0.70 -0.13
C TYR A 20 -11.79 1.37 0.92
N ILE A 21 -11.30 1.44 2.17
CA ILE A 21 -11.99 2.12 3.26
C ILE A 21 -12.16 3.61 2.96
N ALA A 22 -11.10 4.28 2.49
CA ALA A 22 -11.13 5.71 2.20
C ALA A 22 -12.07 6.06 1.05
N CYS A 23 -12.12 5.24 0.01
CA CYS A 23 -12.85 5.50 -1.23
C CYS A 23 -14.21 4.81 -1.30
N GLY A 24 -14.70 4.22 -0.19
CA GLY A 24 -16.04 3.63 -0.12
C GLY A 24 -16.23 2.36 -0.94
N GLN A 25 -15.15 1.60 -1.12
CA GLN A 25 -15.18 0.27 -1.71
C GLN A 25 -15.63 -0.76 -0.66
N ASP A 26 -15.75 -2.04 -1.04
CA ASP A 26 -16.04 -3.13 -0.10
C ASP A 26 -14.73 -3.69 0.50
N PRO A 27 -14.39 -3.42 1.78
CA PRO A 27 -13.14 -3.88 2.37
C PRO A 27 -13.03 -5.41 2.44
N ALA A 28 -14.15 -6.14 2.42
CA ALA A 28 -14.12 -7.60 2.42
C ALA A 28 -13.53 -8.16 1.11
N GLN A 29 -13.62 -7.41 0.01
CA GLN A 29 -13.02 -7.80 -1.27
C GLN A 29 -11.49 -7.70 -1.28
N THR A 30 -10.86 -7.15 -0.23
CA THR A 30 -9.39 -7.17 -0.06
C THR A 30 -8.81 -8.59 -0.20
N VAL A 31 -9.57 -9.63 0.16
CA VAL A 31 -9.15 -11.03 0.02
C VAL A 31 -8.72 -11.35 -1.42
N GLY A 32 -9.52 -10.98 -2.42
CA GLY A 32 -9.21 -11.20 -3.84
C GLY A 32 -8.39 -10.06 -4.43
N SER A 33 -8.75 -8.82 -4.09
CA SER A 33 -8.14 -7.60 -4.63
C SER A 33 -6.69 -7.39 -4.23
N SER A 34 -6.20 -8.07 -3.19
CA SER A 34 -4.78 -8.02 -2.79
C SER A 34 -3.90 -9.07 -3.46
N ASN A 35 -4.45 -9.92 -4.34
CA ASN A 35 -3.64 -10.80 -5.17
C ASN A 35 -2.67 -9.96 -6.00
N CYS A 36 -1.39 -10.16 -5.76
CA CYS A 36 -0.33 -9.36 -6.36
C CYS A 36 0.95 -10.19 -6.45
N ILE A 37 1.63 -10.08 -7.59
CA ILE A 37 3.02 -10.47 -7.76
C ILE A 37 3.88 -9.22 -7.97
N THR A 38 4.89 -9.06 -7.11
CA THR A 38 5.91 -8.00 -7.21
C THR A 38 7.19 -8.60 -7.77
N LEU A 39 7.68 -8.06 -8.88
CA LEU A 39 8.95 -8.46 -9.50
C LEU A 39 9.91 -7.28 -9.52
N MET A 40 11.19 -7.56 -9.29
CA MET A 40 12.25 -6.56 -9.25
C MET A 40 13.47 -7.08 -10.00
N GLU A 41 14.05 -6.25 -10.86
CA GLU A 41 15.20 -6.59 -11.69
C GLU A 41 16.18 -5.41 -11.77
N GLN A 42 17.47 -5.71 -11.84
CA GLN A 42 18.51 -4.73 -12.09
C GLN A 42 18.50 -4.35 -13.57
N VAL A 43 18.51 -3.06 -13.89
CA VAL A 43 18.47 -2.55 -15.27
C VAL A 43 19.43 -1.37 -15.47
N GLY A 44 19.49 -0.87 -16.70
CA GLY A 44 20.41 0.21 -17.10
C GLY A 44 21.78 -0.32 -17.57
N PRO A 45 22.57 0.53 -18.24
CA PRO A 45 23.86 0.12 -18.83
C PRO A 45 24.91 -0.31 -17.80
N GLU A 46 24.83 0.22 -16.58
CA GLU A 46 25.75 -0.07 -15.48
C GLU A 46 25.10 -0.93 -14.38
N GLY A 47 23.80 -1.24 -14.51
CA GLY A 47 23.06 -2.01 -13.51
C GLY A 47 22.70 -1.22 -12.24
N GLU A 48 22.72 0.11 -12.26
CA GLU A 48 22.44 0.88 -11.04
C GLU A 48 20.93 1.15 -10.83
N ASP A 49 20.12 0.93 -11.86
CA ASP A 49 18.69 1.19 -11.83
C ASP A 49 17.89 -0.04 -11.38
N LEU A 50 16.79 0.20 -10.69
CA LEU A 50 15.83 -0.83 -10.27
C LEU A 50 14.58 -0.78 -11.14
N TYR A 51 14.35 -1.82 -11.93
CA TYR A 51 13.03 -2.08 -12.50
C TYR A 51 12.16 -2.77 -11.45
N ILE A 52 10.95 -2.26 -11.26
CA ILE A 52 9.95 -2.84 -10.38
C ILE A 52 8.61 -2.91 -11.12
N SER A 53 7.90 -4.01 -10.95
CA SER A 53 6.54 -4.17 -11.45
C SER A 53 5.64 -4.86 -10.42
N CYS A 54 4.37 -4.48 -10.42
CA CYS A 54 3.31 -5.16 -9.68
C CYS A 54 2.23 -5.58 -10.67
N THR A 55 1.83 -6.86 -10.63
CA THR A 55 0.69 -7.36 -11.40
C THR A 55 -0.40 -7.79 -10.44
N MET A 56 -1.58 -7.17 -10.58
CA MET A 56 -2.76 -7.43 -9.75
C MET A 56 -3.93 -7.86 -10.64
N PRO A 57 -4.19 -9.17 -10.78
CA PRO A 57 -5.11 -9.68 -11.81
C PRO A 57 -6.59 -9.56 -11.42
N SER A 58 -6.91 -9.27 -10.16
CA SER A 58 -8.25 -9.42 -9.60
C SER A 58 -8.66 -8.23 -8.72
N ILE A 59 -8.39 -6.99 -9.12
CA ILE A 59 -8.84 -5.80 -8.37
C ILE A 59 -10.34 -5.60 -8.58
N GLU A 60 -11.15 -5.74 -7.53
CA GLU A 60 -12.60 -5.58 -7.54
C GLU A 60 -13.01 -4.22 -6.94
N LEU A 61 -13.37 -3.26 -7.79
CA LEU A 61 -13.72 -1.91 -7.32
C LEU A 61 -14.72 -1.20 -8.24
N GLY A 62 -15.21 -0.06 -7.78
CA GLY A 62 -16.12 0.80 -8.53
C GLY A 62 -16.16 2.23 -8.02
N THR A 63 -16.66 3.14 -8.86
CA THR A 63 -16.78 4.57 -8.54
C THR A 63 -18.23 5.06 -8.42
N VAL A 64 -19.18 4.12 -8.52
CA VAL A 64 -20.64 4.34 -8.39
C VAL A 64 -21.24 3.17 -7.61
N GLY A 65 -22.14 3.46 -6.67
CA GLY A 65 -22.84 2.46 -5.87
C GLY A 65 -22.15 2.11 -4.53
N GLY A 66 -22.88 1.40 -3.66
CA GLY A 66 -22.36 1.01 -2.34
C GLY A 66 -21.94 2.21 -1.49
N GLY A 67 -20.76 2.09 -0.85
CA GLY A 67 -20.18 3.14 0.00
C GLY A 67 -19.77 4.41 -0.76
N THR A 68 -19.59 4.34 -2.09
CA THR A 68 -19.24 5.50 -2.93
C THR A 68 -20.37 6.54 -3.04
N ASN A 69 -21.56 6.26 -2.53
CA ASN A 69 -22.66 7.23 -2.42
C ASN A 69 -22.53 8.14 -1.19
N LEU A 70 -21.67 7.80 -0.22
CA LEU A 70 -21.49 8.58 1.00
C LEU A 70 -20.58 9.79 0.74
N ALA A 71 -20.98 10.96 1.21
CA ALA A 71 -20.26 12.21 0.95
C ALA A 71 -18.77 12.17 1.33
N PRO A 72 -18.33 11.61 2.48
CA PRO A 72 -16.90 11.55 2.81
C PRO A 72 -16.09 10.72 1.81
N GLN A 73 -16.59 9.54 1.44
CA GLN A 73 -15.94 8.64 0.47
C GLN A 73 -15.92 9.26 -0.93
N GLN A 74 -16.96 10.01 -1.31
CA GLN A 74 -16.96 10.80 -2.54
C GLN A 74 -15.86 11.86 -2.56
N SER A 75 -15.58 12.53 -1.44
CA SER A 75 -14.48 13.49 -1.37
C SER A 75 -13.12 12.82 -1.64
N CYS A 76 -12.88 11.62 -1.11
CA CYS A 76 -11.66 10.86 -1.42
C CYS A 76 -11.58 10.50 -2.92
N LEU A 77 -12.69 10.06 -3.52
CA LEU A 77 -12.74 9.77 -4.97
C LEU A 77 -12.56 11.03 -5.83
N GLN A 78 -13.03 12.20 -5.36
CA GLN A 78 -12.84 13.50 -6.02
C GLN A 78 -11.38 13.95 -5.96
N MET A 79 -10.68 13.72 -4.84
CA MET A 79 -9.23 13.98 -4.74
C MET A 79 -8.44 13.23 -5.82
N LEU A 80 -8.90 12.02 -6.17
CA LEU A 80 -8.31 11.18 -7.21
C LEU A 80 -8.87 11.47 -8.62
N GLY A 81 -9.84 12.37 -8.75
CA GLY A 81 -10.46 12.74 -10.02
C GLY A 81 -11.34 11.65 -10.65
N VAL A 82 -11.81 10.67 -9.87
CA VAL A 82 -12.52 9.47 -10.37
C VAL A 82 -13.91 9.29 -9.75
N GLN A 83 -14.48 10.31 -9.12
CA GLN A 83 -15.81 10.19 -8.50
C GLN A 83 -16.91 10.00 -9.55
N GLY A 84 -17.82 9.06 -9.29
CA GLY A 84 -19.02 8.86 -10.09
C GLY A 84 -18.78 8.16 -11.42
N ALA A 85 -19.80 8.21 -12.28
CA ALA A 85 -19.71 7.71 -13.64
C ALA A 85 -18.86 8.66 -14.49
N SER A 86 -17.98 8.11 -15.33
CA SER A 86 -17.22 8.92 -16.27
C SER A 86 -18.11 9.49 -17.37
N LEU A 87 -17.83 10.74 -17.74
CA LEU A 87 -18.46 11.42 -18.87
C LEU A 87 -17.84 11.06 -20.22
N THR A 88 -16.60 10.56 -20.24
CA THR A 88 -15.86 10.22 -21.47
C THR A 88 -16.17 8.82 -21.96
N GLY A 89 -16.42 7.89 -21.04
CA GLY A 89 -16.59 6.49 -21.37
C GLY A 89 -16.99 5.64 -20.17
N PRO A 90 -18.02 4.77 -20.29
CA PRO A 90 -18.40 3.86 -19.21
C PRO A 90 -17.21 3.06 -18.65
N GLY A 91 -17.02 3.15 -17.34
CA GLY A 91 -15.96 2.44 -16.60
C GLY A 91 -14.59 3.11 -16.58
N ASP A 92 -14.36 4.26 -17.24
CA ASP A 92 -13.05 4.93 -17.25
C ASP A 92 -12.58 5.30 -15.84
N ASN A 93 -13.47 5.88 -15.02
CA ASN A 93 -13.14 6.25 -13.65
C ASN A 93 -12.75 5.03 -12.80
N ALA A 94 -13.44 3.90 -12.97
CA ALA A 94 -13.10 2.66 -12.27
C ALA A 94 -11.75 2.10 -12.74
N ARG A 95 -11.48 2.11 -14.06
CA ARG A 95 -10.16 1.72 -14.60
C ARG A 95 -9.04 2.61 -14.06
N GLN A 96 -9.27 3.92 -13.99
CA GLN A 96 -8.31 4.86 -13.43
C GLN A 96 -8.07 4.61 -11.94
N LEU A 97 -9.12 4.34 -11.16
CA LEU A 97 -8.97 3.98 -9.75
C LEU A 97 -8.18 2.68 -9.57
N ALA A 98 -8.39 1.67 -10.42
CA ALA A 98 -7.60 0.44 -10.40
C ALA A 98 -6.11 0.69 -10.70
N SER A 99 -5.81 1.56 -11.67
CA SER A 99 -4.44 1.99 -11.93
C SER A 99 -3.81 2.70 -10.72
N VAL A 100 -4.57 3.58 -10.05
CA VAL A 100 -4.12 4.27 -8.83
C VAL A 100 -3.84 3.26 -7.71
N VAL A 101 -4.72 2.28 -7.50
CA VAL A 101 -4.52 1.22 -6.50
C VAL A 101 -3.23 0.45 -6.77
N CYS A 102 -3.04 -0.05 -8.00
CA CYS A 102 -1.85 -0.82 -8.36
C CYS A 102 -0.56 0.00 -8.25
N ALA A 103 -0.58 1.26 -8.69
CA ALA A 103 0.57 2.17 -8.56
C ALA A 103 0.91 2.46 -7.09
N THR A 104 -0.11 2.61 -6.24
CA THR A 104 0.11 2.84 -4.80
C THR A 104 0.61 1.58 -4.11
N VAL A 105 0.14 0.39 -4.53
CA VAL A 105 0.69 -0.90 -4.08
C VAL A 105 2.18 -0.95 -4.43
N LEU A 106 2.56 -0.68 -5.68
CA LEU A 106 3.97 -0.66 -6.10
C LEU A 106 4.82 0.29 -5.25
N ALA A 107 4.33 1.50 -4.98
CA ALA A 107 5.03 2.46 -4.12
C ALA A 107 5.20 1.92 -2.69
N GLY A 108 4.18 1.27 -2.14
CA GLY A 108 4.23 0.58 -0.85
C GLY A 108 5.24 -0.56 -0.84
N GLU A 109 5.24 -1.40 -1.88
CA GLU A 109 6.15 -2.54 -2.03
C GLU A 109 7.60 -2.05 -2.08
N LEU A 110 7.89 -1.03 -2.90
CA LEU A 110 9.22 -0.42 -2.99
C LEU A 110 9.71 0.07 -1.62
N SER A 111 8.86 0.79 -0.89
CA SER A 111 9.20 1.34 0.42
C SER A 111 9.44 0.26 1.47
N LEU A 112 8.54 -0.71 1.61
CA LEU A 112 8.67 -1.77 2.60
C LEU A 112 9.86 -2.69 2.31
N MET A 113 10.04 -3.08 1.05
CA MET A 113 11.18 -3.92 0.64
C MET A 113 12.51 -3.20 0.87
N SER A 114 12.58 -1.89 0.62
CA SER A 114 13.77 -1.08 0.95
C SER A 114 14.04 -1.04 2.45
N ALA A 115 13.01 -0.85 3.28
CA ALA A 115 13.14 -0.85 4.74
C ALA A 115 13.59 -2.22 5.28
N LEU A 116 13.11 -3.32 4.70
CA LEU A 116 13.55 -4.67 5.04
C LEU A 116 15.01 -4.90 4.63
N ALA A 117 15.39 -4.50 3.42
CA ALA A 117 16.76 -4.64 2.92
C ALA A 117 17.78 -3.83 3.75
N ALA A 118 17.40 -2.63 4.20
CA ALA A 118 18.23 -1.77 5.05
C ALA A 118 18.14 -2.06 6.56
N GLY A 119 17.23 -2.96 7.00
CA GLY A 119 17.01 -3.25 8.42
C GLY A 119 16.28 -2.15 9.21
N HIS A 120 15.59 -1.23 8.54
CA HIS A 120 14.93 -0.07 9.16
C HIS A 120 13.50 -0.34 9.65
N LEU A 121 12.91 -1.50 9.34
CA LEU A 121 11.48 -1.74 9.59
C LEU A 121 11.09 -1.54 11.07
N VAL A 122 11.84 -2.14 12.00
CA VAL A 122 11.53 -2.09 13.43
C VAL A 122 11.61 -0.66 13.97
N GLN A 123 12.65 0.08 13.57
CA GLN A 123 12.84 1.47 13.98
C GLN A 123 11.65 2.34 13.54
N SER A 124 11.25 2.24 12.26
CA SER A 124 10.10 2.99 11.74
C SER A 124 8.79 2.66 12.46
N HIS A 125 8.56 1.38 12.79
CA HIS A 125 7.39 0.97 13.57
C HIS A 125 7.39 1.54 14.99
N MET A 126 8.53 1.57 15.66
CA MET A 126 8.64 2.14 17.01
C MET A 126 8.34 3.63 17.02
N THR A 127 8.82 4.37 16.02
CA THR A 127 8.62 5.81 15.92
C THR A 127 7.19 6.20 15.56
N HIS A 128 6.56 5.50 14.62
CA HIS A 128 5.29 5.96 14.01
C HIS A 128 4.06 5.11 14.35
N ASN A 129 4.25 3.85 14.71
CA ASN A 129 3.16 2.90 14.96
C ASN A 129 3.06 2.48 16.44
N ARG A 130 3.85 3.12 17.32
CA ARG A 130 3.79 2.93 18.76
C ARG A 130 3.84 4.30 19.43
N SER A 131 2.90 4.57 20.34
CA SER A 131 2.97 5.80 21.11
C SER A 131 4.09 5.72 22.14
N GLU A 132 4.99 6.71 22.14
CA GLU A 132 5.98 6.86 23.23
C GLU A 132 5.30 7.18 24.57
N ALA A 133 4.05 7.65 24.55
CA ALA A 133 3.26 7.97 25.74
C ALA A 133 3.12 6.80 26.73
N ASN A 134 3.27 5.54 26.28
CA ASN A 134 3.14 4.34 27.11
C ASN A 134 4.44 3.52 27.22
N VAL A 135 5.59 4.05 26.80
CA VAL A 135 6.88 3.35 26.96
C VAL A 135 7.57 3.91 28.20
N PRO A 136 7.69 3.15 29.31
CA PRO A 136 8.50 3.59 30.43
C PRO A 136 9.92 3.83 29.94
N GLN A 137 10.44 5.05 30.14
CA GLN A 137 11.83 5.38 29.83
C GLN A 137 12.72 4.41 30.61
N ILE A 138 13.32 3.45 29.89
CA ILE A 138 14.42 2.68 30.45
C ILE A 138 15.57 3.67 30.54
N ALA A 139 15.82 4.15 31.76
CA ALA A 139 16.97 4.98 32.07
C ALA A 139 18.22 4.26 31.58
N GLN A 140 18.87 4.80 30.54
CA GLN A 140 20.19 4.35 30.13
C GLN A 140 21.13 4.66 31.29
N SER A 141 21.53 3.63 32.03
CA SER A 141 22.64 3.74 32.97
C SER A 141 23.91 3.97 32.15
N HIS A 142 24.38 5.22 32.10
CA HIS A 142 25.74 5.52 31.72
C HIS A 142 26.67 4.79 32.70
N SER A 143 27.26 3.68 32.28
CA SER A 143 28.48 3.18 32.89
C SER A 143 29.61 4.07 32.40
N GLU A 144 29.99 5.04 33.22
CA GLU A 144 31.24 5.79 33.06
C GLU A 144 32.42 4.82 33.01
N GLU A 145 33.30 5.04 32.03
CA GLU A 145 34.65 4.49 32.00
C GLU A 145 35.38 4.81 33.31
N ALA A 146 36.02 3.80 33.88
CA ALA A 146 37.07 3.99 34.88
C ALA A 146 38.25 3.05 34.57
N ALA A 147 39.32 3.69 34.06
CA ALA A 147 40.74 3.30 34.01
C ALA A 147 41.17 2.11 33.13
#